data_AF-A0A3D3LY86-F1
#
_entry.id   AF-A0A3D3LY86-F1
#
_cell.length_a   1.000
_cell.length_b   1.000
_cell.length_c   1.000
_cell.angle_alpha   90.00
_cell.angle_beta   90.00
_cell.angle_gamma   90.00
#
_symmetry.space_group_name_H-M   'P 1'
#
loop_
_entity.id
_entity.type
_entity.pdbx_description
1 polymer ?
#
loop_
_entity_poly.entity_id
_entity_poly.type
_entity_poly.pdbx_seq_one_letter_code
_entity_poly.pdbx_strand_id
1 'polypeptide(L)'
;MASIRKRVRKDGTFTWAVLWRDSDTGKRTSRSLVSEADAKMLKDFLDANGQSFSMAAEASSRMTSTAPTVQQVVSEHIETLTAASSGTRRTYRGQARIHIYPVLGCSTGG
;
A
#
# COMPACT_ATOMS: atom_id res chain seq x y z
N MET A 1 -13.11 9.76 -12.55
CA MET A 1 -12.70 10.92 -11.74
C MET A 1 -13.50 10.96 -10.44
N ALA A 2 -12.83 11.06 -9.30
CA ALA A 2 -13.47 11.05 -7.97
C ALA A 2 -13.88 12.47 -7.56
N SER A 3 -15.02 12.60 -6.88
CA SER A 3 -15.61 13.87 -6.46
C SER A 3 -15.87 13.88 -4.97
N ILE A 4 -15.51 14.97 -4.29
CA ILE A 4 -15.75 15.15 -2.85
C ILE A 4 -16.97 16.05 -2.67
N ARG A 5 -17.89 15.65 -1.78
CA ARG A 5 -19.07 16.42 -1.41
C ARG A 5 -19.20 16.51 0.10
N LYS A 6 -19.25 17.73 0.64
CA LYS A 6 -19.57 17.97 2.05
C LYS A 6 -21.08 17.76 2.27
N ARG A 7 -21.45 16.90 3.22
CA ARG A 7 -22.81 16.73 3.72
C ARG A 7 -22.89 17.26 5.15
N VAL A 8 -23.80 18.19 5.37
CA VAL A 8 -24.17 18.67 6.70
C VAL A 8 -25.33 17.81 7.19
N ARG A 9 -25.20 17.13 8.34
CA ARG A 9 -26.34 16.44 8.98
C ARG A 9 -27.17 17.46 9.76
N LYS A 10 -28.45 17.11 9.98
CA LYS A 10 -29.39 17.92 10.79
C LYS A 10 -28.86 18.21 12.20
N ASP A 11 -28.02 17.33 12.74
CA ASP A 11 -27.44 17.45 14.09
C ASP A 11 -26.20 18.37 14.15
N GLY A 12 -25.86 19.08 13.07
CA GLY A 12 -24.69 19.97 13.02
C GLY A 12 -23.36 19.28 12.68
N THR A 13 -23.31 17.95 12.72
CA THR A 13 -22.13 17.17 12.31
C THR A 13 -21.96 17.19 10.79
N PHE A 14 -20.72 17.37 10.33
CA PHE A 14 -20.36 17.35 8.91
C PHE A 14 -19.72 16.02 8.55
N THR A 15 -20.02 15.51 7.36
CA THR A 15 -19.41 14.29 6.81
C THR A 15 -18.99 14.58 5.37
N TRP A 16 -17.81 14.10 4.99
CA TRP A 16 -17.26 14.25 3.66
C TRP A 16 -17.52 12.97 2.86
N ALA A 17 -18.34 13.07 1.82
CA ALA A 17 -18.62 11.94 0.93
C ALA A 17 -17.73 12.01 -0.30
N VAL A 18 -16.94 10.98 -0.54
CA VAL A 18 -16.18 10.79 -1.78
C VAL A 18 -17.00 9.88 -2.69
N LEU A 19 -17.36 10.37 -3.87
CA LEU A 19 -18.08 9.62 -4.90
C LEU A 19 -17.14 9.33 -6.06
N TRP A 20 -17.09 8.08 -6.50
CA TRP A 20 -16.34 7.69 -7.68
C TRP A 20 -17.09 6.62 -8.47
N ARG A 21 -16.67 6.40 -9.71
CA ARG A 21 -17.16 5.29 -10.50
C ARG A 21 -16.12 4.19 -10.42
N ASP A 22 -16.48 3.10 -9.78
CA ASP A 22 -15.61 1.94 -9.64
C ASP A 22 -15.31 1.37 -11.03
N SER A 23 -14.04 1.22 -11.38
CA SER A 23 -13.63 0.76 -12.72
C SER A 23 -13.92 -0.73 -12.93
N ASP A 24 -13.89 -1.52 -11.86
CA ASP A 24 -14.04 -2.98 -11.92
C ASP A 24 -15.50 -3.38 -12.11
N THR A 25 -16.40 -2.65 -11.44
CA THR A 25 -17.85 -2.94 -11.47
C THR A 25 -18.65 -1.97 -12.34
N GLY A 26 -18.04 -0.84 -12.75
CA GLY A 26 -18.72 0.23 -13.49
C GLY A 26 -19.79 0.99 -12.68
N LYS A 27 -19.96 0.64 -11.39
CA LYS A 27 -21.00 1.20 -10.51
C LYS A 27 -20.51 2.49 -9.86
N ARG A 28 -21.45 3.41 -9.64
CA ARG A 28 -21.19 4.60 -8.82
C ARG A 28 -21.22 4.20 -7.35
N THR A 29 -20.06 4.32 -6.70
CA THR A 29 -19.89 4.04 -5.28
C THR A 29 -19.58 5.34 -4.54
N SER A 30 -19.96 5.39 -3.27
CA SER A 30 -19.65 6.52 -2.39
C SER A 30 -19.19 6.05 -1.02
N ARG A 31 -18.18 6.70 -0.46
CA ARG A 31 -17.73 6.49 0.92
C ARG A 31 -17.79 7.79 1.71
N SER A 32 -18.36 7.73 2.90
CA SER A 32 -18.44 8.88 3.82
C SER A 32 -17.33 8.81 4.86
N LEU A 33 -16.62 9.92 5.06
CA LEU A 33 -15.50 10.10 5.98
C LEU A 33 -15.78 11.30 6.90
N VAL A 34 -15.20 11.28 8.10
CA VAL A 34 -15.42 12.33 9.10
C VAL A 34 -14.48 13.52 8.87
N SER A 35 -13.27 13.26 8.37
CA SER A 35 -12.25 14.29 8.11
C SER A 35 -12.19 14.69 6.63
N GLU A 36 -11.93 15.98 6.37
CA GLU A 36 -11.68 16.49 5.02
C GLU A 36 -10.35 15.97 4.47
N ALA A 37 -9.34 15.85 5.34
CA ALA A 37 -8.01 15.37 4.96
C ALA A 37 -8.07 13.93 4.47
N ASP A 38 -8.80 13.07 5.17
CA ASP A 38 -9.02 11.67 4.77
C ASP A 38 -9.78 11.58 3.44
N ALA A 39 -10.74 12.49 3.21
CA ALA A 39 -11.50 12.53 1.96
C ALA A 39 -10.64 12.98 0.77
N LYS A 40 -9.71 13.92 0.98
CA LYS A 40 -8.72 14.32 -0.04
C LYS A 40 -7.73 13.18 -0.31
N MET A 41 -7.17 12.57 0.72
CA MET A 41 -6.30 11.39 0.56
C MET A 41 -6.99 10.28 -0.23
N LEU A 42 -8.23 9.92 0.13
CA LEU A 42 -8.98 8.88 -0.58
C LEU A 42 -9.24 9.26 -2.04
N LYS A 43 -9.56 10.52 -2.33
CA LYS A 43 -9.77 11.01 -3.69
C LYS A 43 -8.47 10.91 -4.52
N ASP A 44 -7.37 11.44 -4.01
CA ASP A 44 -6.08 11.43 -4.70
C ASP A 44 -5.59 9.99 -4.92
N PHE A 45 -5.84 9.12 -3.93
CA PHE A 45 -5.53 7.70 -4.03
C PHE A 45 -6.38 6.98 -5.10
N LEU A 46 -7.67 7.27 -5.18
CA LEU A 46 -8.55 6.71 -6.22
C LEU A 46 -8.22 7.26 -7.61
N ASP A 47 -7.87 8.54 -7.72
CA ASP A 47 -7.49 9.15 -9.00
C ASP A 47 -6.13 8.61 -9.50
N ALA A 48 -5.17 8.32 -8.60
CA ALA A 48 -3.89 7.69 -8.94
C ALA A 48 -4.03 6.22 -9.37
N ASN A 49 -5.00 5.48 -8.82
CA ASN A 49 -5.20 4.04 -9.07
C ASN A 49 -6.35 3.76 -10.07
N GLY A 50 -6.66 4.70 -10.96
CA GLY A 50 -7.62 4.47 -12.05
C GLY A 50 -9.07 4.23 -11.61
N GLN A 51 -9.45 4.71 -10.41
CA GLN A 51 -10.77 4.54 -9.80
C GLN A 51 -11.13 3.11 -9.36
N SER A 52 -10.17 2.18 -9.34
CA SER A 52 -10.40 0.84 -8.78
C SER A 52 -10.24 0.88 -7.27
N PHE A 53 -11.30 0.50 -6.54
CA PHE A 53 -11.21 0.36 -5.09
C PHE A 53 -10.40 -0.88 -4.67
N SER A 54 -10.37 -1.92 -5.51
CA SER A 54 -9.65 -3.17 -5.22
C SER A 54 -8.13 -2.97 -5.31
N MET A 55 -7.64 -2.36 -6.40
CA MET A 55 -6.22 -2.00 -6.54
C MET A 55 -5.77 -1.01 -5.47
N ALA A 56 -6.63 -0.05 -5.15
CA ALA A 56 -6.42 0.88 -4.04
C ALA A 56 -6.31 0.15 -2.69
N ALA A 57 -7.23 -0.74 -2.33
CA ALA A 57 -7.18 -1.47 -1.07
C ALA A 57 -5.93 -2.37 -0.99
N GLU A 58 -5.53 -2.99 -2.09
CA GLU A 58 -4.32 -3.81 -2.16
C GLU A 58 -3.05 -2.96 -2.02
N ALA A 59 -2.96 -1.82 -2.72
CA ALA A 59 -1.83 -0.90 -2.58
C ALA A 59 -1.74 -0.32 -1.16
N SER A 60 -2.86 0.07 -0.54
CA SER A 60 -2.90 0.53 0.85
C SER A 60 -2.50 -0.58 1.84
N SER A 61 -2.97 -1.81 1.62
CA SER A 61 -2.58 -2.97 2.43
C SER A 61 -1.07 -3.24 2.32
N ARG A 62 -0.51 -3.17 1.11
CA ARG A 62 0.93 -3.28 0.87
C ARG A 62 1.73 -2.17 1.55
N MET A 63 1.23 -0.93 1.53
CA MET A 63 1.89 0.22 2.18
C MET A 63 1.79 0.21 3.70
N THR A 64 0.72 -0.37 4.25
CA THR A 64 0.44 -0.40 5.71
C THR A 64 0.90 -1.71 6.36
N SER A 65 1.38 -2.69 5.58
CA SER A 65 1.85 -3.96 6.12
C SER A 65 3.09 -3.74 6.99
N THR A 66 2.95 -3.98 8.29
CA THR A 66 4.05 -4.06 9.26
C THR A 66 4.82 -5.39 9.17
N ALA A 67 4.41 -6.29 8.27
CA ALA A 67 5.11 -7.54 8.04
C ALA A 67 6.46 -7.26 7.36
N PRO A 68 7.56 -7.89 7.83
CA PRO A 68 8.87 -7.68 7.24
C PRO A 68 8.92 -8.24 5.81
N THR A 69 9.59 -7.53 4.91
CA THR A 69 9.79 -8.02 3.54
C THR A 69 10.75 -9.20 3.51
N VAL A 70 10.68 -10.04 2.48
CA VAL A 70 11.64 -11.14 2.30
C VAL A 70 13.07 -10.61 2.25
N GLN A 71 13.28 -9.42 1.69
CA GLN A 71 14.59 -8.76 1.71
C GLN A 71 15.07 -8.46 3.13
N GLN A 72 14.20 -7.93 3.99
CA GLN A 72 14.53 -7.64 5.38
C GLN A 72 14.85 -8.92 6.15
N VAL A 73 13.99 -9.94 6.05
CA VAL A 73 14.17 -11.24 6.72
C VAL A 73 15.47 -11.92 6.28
N VAL A 74 15.77 -11.96 4.98
CA VAL A 74 17.00 -12.58 4.45
C VAL A 74 18.24 -11.80 4.88
N SER A 75 18.18 -10.47 4.91
CA SER A 75 19.31 -9.64 5.35
C SER A 75 19.61 -9.88 6.83
N GLU A 76 18.59 -9.85 7.69
CA GLU A 76 18.73 -10.12 9.12
C GLU A 76 19.22 -11.54 9.39
N HIS A 77 18.73 -12.53 8.63
CA HIS A 77 19.22 -13.89 8.73
C HIS A 77 20.72 -13.99 8.41
N ILE A 78 21.20 -13.32 7.36
CA ILE A 78 22.63 -13.34 7.00
C ILE A 78 23.49 -12.71 8.12
N GLU A 79 23.00 -11.67 8.80
CA GLU A 79 23.72 -11.05 9.92
C GLU A 79 23.81 -11.94 11.15
N THR A 80 22.76 -12.73 11.42
CA THR A 80 22.68 -13.63 12.58
C THR A 80 23.50 -14.92 12.42
N LEU A 81 24.09 -15.17 11.24
CA LEU A 81 24.95 -16.34 11.00
C LEU A 81 26.29 -16.22 11.74
N THR A 82 26.34 -16.67 12.99
CA THR A 82 27.53 -16.65 13.87
C THR A 82 28.66 -17.57 13.39
N ALA A 83 28.34 -18.66 12.68
CA ALA A 83 29.33 -19.59 12.12
C ALA A 83 29.96 -19.12 10.80
N ALA A 84 29.41 -18.08 10.17
CA ALA A 84 29.89 -17.58 8.89
C ALA A 84 30.93 -16.46 9.08
N SER A 85 32.06 -16.58 8.37
CA SER A 85 33.05 -15.49 8.30
C SER A 85 32.46 -14.24 7.64
N SER A 86 33.07 -13.07 7.87
CA SER A 86 32.67 -11.81 7.23
C SER A 86 32.69 -11.89 5.69
N GLY A 87 33.65 -12.64 5.12
CA GLY A 87 33.72 -12.91 3.68
C GLY A 87 32.53 -13.74 3.18
N THR A 88 32.14 -14.78 3.92
CA THR A 88 31.00 -15.65 3.60
C THR A 88 29.68 -14.87 3.64
N ARG A 89 29.47 -14.03 4.66
CA ARG A 89 28.27 -13.16 4.74
C ARG A 89 28.20 -12.20 3.55
N ARG A 90 29.33 -11.64 3.13
CA ARG A 90 29.40 -10.77 1.94
C ARG A 90 28.96 -11.50 0.66
N THR A 91 29.42 -12.73 0.47
CA THR A 91 29.01 -13.57 -0.66
C THR A 91 27.52 -13.87 -0.62
N TYR A 92 26.97 -14.21 0.54
CA TYR A 92 25.52 -14.46 0.69
C TYR A 92 24.67 -13.23 0.40
N ARG A 93 25.08 -12.04 0.85
CA ARG A 93 24.40 -10.79 0.47
C ARG A 93 24.42 -10.56 -1.04
N GLY A 94 25.54 -10.86 -1.69
CA GLY A 94 25.67 -10.78 -3.15
C GLY A 94 24.72 -11.73 -3.88
N GLN A 95 24.68 -13.00 -3.45
CA GLN A 95 23.78 -14.02 -3.99
C GLN A 95 22.31 -13.64 -3.79
N ALA A 96 21.94 -13.19 -2.60
CA ALA A 96 20.58 -12.72 -2.30
C ALA A 96 20.19 -11.52 -3.18
N ARG A 97 21.11 -10.59 -3.42
CA ARG A 97 20.87 -9.43 -4.29
C ARG A 97 20.63 -9.80 -5.75
N ILE A 98 21.28 -10.85 -6.25
CA ILE A 98 21.16 -11.26 -7.66
C ILE A 98 19.94 -12.16 -7.86
N HIS A 99 19.68 -13.08 -6.93
CA HIS A 99 18.73 -14.17 -7.17
C HIS A 99 17.44 -14.09 -6.35
N ILE A 100 17.43 -13.38 -5.22
CA ILE A 100 16.29 -13.37 -4.29
C ILE A 100 15.58 -12.02 -4.35
N TYR A 101 16.32 -10.91 -4.22
CA TYR A 101 15.71 -9.60 -4.13
C TYR A 101 14.94 -9.16 -5.39
N PRO A 102 15.40 -9.45 -6.62
CA PRO A 102 14.68 -9.01 -7.83
C PRO A 102 13.32 -9.69 -8.00
N VAL A 103 13.15 -10.90 -7.47
CA VAL A 103 11.95 -11.73 -7.65
C VAL A 103 11.05 -11.74 -6.41
N LEU A 104 11.65 -11.67 -5.22
CA LEU A 104 10.96 -11.84 -3.94
C LEU A 104 11.21 -10.69 -2.96
N GLY A 105 12.22 -9.84 -3.21
CA GLY A 105 12.65 -8.80 -2.26
C GLY A 105 11.69 -7.64 -2.11
N CYS A 106 10.77 -7.48 -3.07
CA CYS A 106 9.80 -6.42 -3.07
C CYS A 106 8.41 -6.99 -3.40
N SER A 107 7.47 -6.92 -2.46
CA SER A 107 6.04 -6.98 -2.81
C SER A 107 5.58 -5.62 -3.35
N THR A 108 6.29 -5.07 -4.33
CA THR A 108 5.68 -4.07 -5.23
C THR A 108 4.98 -4.88 -6.31
N GLY A 109 3.73 -5.23 -6.06
CA GLY A 109 2.98 -5.97 -7.06
C GLY A 109 2.65 -5.11 -8.26
N GLY A 110 2.66 -5.77 -9.42
CA GLY A 110 1.79 -5.41 -10.53
C GLY A 110 0.36 -5.87 -10.28
#